data_AF-A0A9D7EG49-F1
#
_entry.id   AF-A0A9D7EG49-F1
#
_cell.length_a   1.000
_cell.length_b   1.000
_cell.length_c   1.000
_cell.angle_alpha   90.00
_cell.angle_beta   90.00
_cell.angle_gamma   90.00
#
_symmetry.space_group_name_H-M   'P 1'
#
loop_
_entity.id
_entity.type
_entity.pdbx_description
1 polymer ?
#
loop_
_entity_poly.entity_id
_entity_poly.type
_entity_poly.pdbx_seq_one_letter_code
_entity_poly.pdbx_strand_id
1 'polypeptide(L)'
;MTPRTVPAITALALGCRLFAQVSVDWTESGGLAIALDQQNNVFTVNYDPNLGGDITLTKRNANGAFLWDASFDQTSTTMFDKATWVATDPQGNAIVTGTVMSGFTSPVNANSLVMKFDPAGNLLWRQVYESFFDGSSTRKCVVDKASNIYVVGIGTGPNGQVTKVKKFAPNGTALWSWFDVGIGAPVNIKFTPDSNLVIAHRGIVGSVNGYTRIDRNGNTIWSLGGVNSLTVGDAAGDAFGNTYVVHGDYLGGAGSVIASSRPRARSSGRTSIPSPPTAWRWARTMRLW
;
A
#
# COMPACT_ATOMS: atom_id res chain seq x y z
N MET A 1 -26.30 65.30 -43.35
CA MET A 1 -25.58 64.06 -43.00
C MET A 1 -24.64 64.36 -41.85
N THR A 2 -24.97 63.90 -40.65
CA THR A 2 -24.14 64.00 -39.44
C THR A 2 -23.86 62.59 -38.95
N PRO A 3 -22.59 62.19 -38.68
CA PRO A 3 -22.31 60.82 -38.25
C PRO A 3 -22.72 60.64 -36.78
N ARG A 4 -23.45 59.56 -36.49
CA ARG A 4 -23.69 59.07 -35.12
C ARG A 4 -22.44 58.35 -34.62
N THR A 5 -21.84 58.86 -33.55
CA THR A 5 -20.81 58.15 -32.77
C THR A 5 -21.49 57.18 -31.80
N VAL A 6 -21.19 55.88 -31.94
CA VAL A 6 -21.57 54.86 -30.96
C VAL A 6 -20.49 54.83 -29.86
N PRO A 7 -20.84 54.94 -28.57
CA PRO A 7 -19.83 54.83 -27.51
C PRO A 7 -19.41 53.37 -27.36
N ALA A 8 -18.09 53.13 -27.37
CA ALA A 8 -17.53 51.83 -27.05
C ALA A 8 -17.68 51.56 -25.55
N ILE A 9 -18.43 50.52 -25.18
CA ILE A 9 -18.49 50.03 -23.81
C ILE A 9 -17.25 49.16 -23.60
N THR A 10 -16.26 49.67 -22.86
CA THR A 10 -15.14 48.88 -22.39
C THR A 10 -15.63 48.00 -21.24
N ALA A 11 -15.89 46.72 -21.51
CA ALA A 11 -16.17 45.74 -20.47
C ALA A 11 -14.87 45.40 -19.72
N LEU A 12 -14.75 45.88 -18.48
CA LEU A 12 -13.67 45.50 -17.58
C LEU A 12 -13.99 44.10 -17.02
N ALA A 13 -13.41 43.05 -17.63
CA ALA A 13 -13.46 41.71 -17.06
C ALA A 13 -12.56 41.66 -15.82
N LEU A 14 -13.14 41.91 -14.64
CA LEU A 14 -12.51 41.60 -13.37
C LEU A 14 -12.35 40.08 -13.28
N GLY A 15 -11.12 39.61 -13.55
CA GLY A 15 -10.75 38.22 -13.33
C GLY A 15 -10.82 37.90 -11.84
N CYS A 16 -11.97 37.40 -11.39
CA CYS A 16 -12.10 36.82 -10.06
C CYS A 16 -11.29 35.52 -10.03
N ARG A 17 -10.10 35.56 -9.43
CA ARG A 17 -9.38 34.34 -9.07
C ARG A 17 -10.10 33.76 -7.85
N LEU A 18 -11.00 32.80 -8.08
CA LEU A 18 -11.49 31.92 -7.03
C LEU A 18 -10.32 31.05 -6.58
N PHE A 19 -9.69 31.42 -5.46
CA PHE A 19 -8.83 30.50 -4.75
C PHE A 19 -9.74 29.53 -3.99
N ALA A 20 -9.57 28.23 -4.19
CA ALA A 20 -10.22 27.24 -3.35
C ALA A 20 -9.69 27.42 -1.92
N GLN A 21 -10.55 27.88 -1.01
CA GLN A 21 -10.21 27.96 0.40
C GLN A 21 -10.31 26.54 0.98
N VAL A 22 -9.24 26.08 1.63
CA VAL A 22 -9.22 24.80 2.34
C VAL A 22 -9.64 25.05 3.78
N SER A 23 -10.76 24.44 4.21
CA SER A 23 -11.17 24.37 5.61
C SER A 23 -10.88 22.98 6.16
N VAL A 24 -10.63 22.91 7.47
CA VAL A 24 -10.66 21.64 8.20
C VAL A 24 -12.09 21.45 8.69
N ASP A 25 -12.76 20.40 8.19
CA ASP A 25 -14.15 20.14 8.55
C ASP A 25 -14.28 19.55 9.96
N TRP A 26 -13.39 18.63 10.33
CA TRP A 26 -13.31 18.05 11.67
C TRP A 26 -11.94 17.42 11.92
N THR A 27 -11.62 17.19 13.20
CA THR A 27 -10.37 16.56 13.66
C THR A 27 -10.67 15.60 14.79
N GLU A 28 -10.05 14.42 14.76
CA GLU A 28 -10.14 13.42 15.82
C GLU A 28 -8.74 12.91 16.16
N SER A 29 -8.49 12.66 17.45
CA SER A 29 -7.22 12.10 17.91
C SER A 29 -7.23 10.57 17.86
N GLY A 30 -6.12 9.98 17.45
CA GLY A 30 -5.94 8.53 17.38
C GLY A 30 -6.18 7.95 15.99
N GLY A 31 -5.92 6.66 15.83
CA GLY A 31 -5.90 5.94 14.56
C GLY A 31 -4.49 5.71 14.06
N LEU A 32 -4.13 4.45 13.85
CA LEU A 32 -2.87 4.02 13.23
C LEU A 32 -2.95 4.02 11.70
N ALA A 33 -4.12 3.68 11.16
CA ALA A 33 -4.41 3.69 9.73
C ALA A 33 -5.86 4.12 9.49
N ILE A 34 -6.13 4.60 8.27
CA ILE A 34 -7.42 5.14 7.85
C ILE A 34 -7.82 4.59 6.47
N ALA A 35 -9.13 4.35 6.28
CA ALA A 35 -9.73 4.01 5.00
C ALA A 35 -11.09 4.69 4.85
N LEU A 36 -11.55 4.85 3.61
CA LEU A 36 -12.88 5.37 3.29
C LEU A 36 -13.71 4.27 2.63
N ASP A 37 -15.01 4.18 2.92
CA ASP A 37 -15.94 3.45 2.04
C ASP A 37 -16.47 4.34 0.90
N GLN A 38 -17.35 3.79 0.06
CA GLN A 38 -17.93 4.50 -1.09
C GLN A 38 -18.86 5.66 -0.67
N GLN A 39 -19.29 5.72 0.59
CA GLN A 39 -20.09 6.81 1.15
C GLN A 39 -19.25 7.85 1.89
N ASN A 40 -17.91 7.78 1.76
CA ASN A 40 -16.95 8.59 2.51
C ASN A 40 -17.05 8.44 4.03
N ASN A 41 -17.60 7.32 4.52
CA ASN A 41 -17.44 6.99 5.93
C ASN A 41 -15.99 6.64 6.19
N VAL A 42 -15.47 7.12 7.31
CA VAL A 42 -14.09 6.99 7.72
C VAL A 42 -13.94 5.81 8.66
N PHE A 43 -13.07 4.87 8.30
CA PHE A 43 -12.66 3.76 9.16
C PHE A 43 -11.26 4.03 9.70
N THR A 44 -11.08 3.89 11.00
CA THR A 44 -9.78 3.97 11.66
C THR A 44 -9.52 2.74 12.51
N VAL A 45 -8.27 2.33 12.65
CA VAL A 45 -7.87 1.24 13.55
C VAL A 45 -6.91 1.70 14.63
N ASN A 46 -7.08 1.19 15.84
CA ASN A 46 -6.19 1.36 16.99
C ASN A 46 -5.89 -0.01 17.60
N TYR A 47 -5.00 -0.07 18.59
CA TYR A 47 -4.79 -1.28 19.37
C TYR A 47 -4.41 -0.98 20.81
N ASP A 48 -4.72 -1.92 21.72
CA ASP A 48 -4.21 -1.92 23.08
C ASP A 48 -2.89 -2.71 23.16
N PRO A 49 -1.76 -2.11 23.60
CA PRO A 49 -0.49 -2.82 23.76
C PRO A 49 -0.41 -3.73 24.99
N ASN A 50 -1.40 -3.73 25.89
CA ASN A 50 -1.44 -4.61 27.06
C ASN A 50 -1.69 -6.06 26.64
N LEU A 51 -1.34 -7.03 27.50
CA LEU A 51 -1.66 -8.44 27.28
C LEU A 51 -3.18 -8.63 27.28
N GLY A 52 -3.68 -9.38 26.31
CA GLY A 52 -5.11 -9.48 26.01
C GLY A 52 -5.63 -8.27 25.23
N GLY A 53 -4.75 -7.37 24.79
CA GLY A 53 -5.12 -6.15 24.08
C GLY A 53 -5.62 -6.44 22.67
N ASP A 54 -6.68 -5.73 22.29
CA ASP A 54 -7.38 -5.92 21.03
C ASP A 54 -7.06 -4.84 20.01
N ILE A 55 -7.40 -5.15 18.75
CA ILE A 55 -7.57 -4.14 17.70
C ILE A 55 -8.99 -3.59 17.76
N THR A 56 -9.13 -2.27 17.86
CA THR A 56 -10.41 -1.57 17.73
C THR A 56 -10.51 -0.93 16.35
N LEU A 57 -11.57 -1.29 15.62
CA LEU A 57 -12.01 -0.65 14.39
C LEU A 57 -13.12 0.35 14.72
N THR A 58 -12.96 1.60 14.29
CA THR A 58 -13.99 2.64 14.47
C THR A 58 -14.48 3.14 13.13
N LYS A 59 -15.79 3.29 12.97
CA LYS A 59 -16.42 3.94 11.82
C LYS A 59 -17.03 5.29 12.21
N ARG A 60 -16.73 6.32 11.43
CA ARG A 60 -17.34 7.66 11.47
C ARG A 60 -17.96 7.99 10.12
N ASN A 61 -18.95 8.87 10.08
CA ASN A 61 -19.45 9.39 8.80
C ASN A 61 -18.50 10.45 8.20
N ALA A 62 -18.81 10.94 7.01
CA ALA A 62 -18.01 11.96 6.32
C ALA A 62 -17.85 13.27 7.11
N ASN A 63 -18.79 13.58 8.01
CA ASN A 63 -18.78 14.76 8.86
C ASN A 63 -18.08 14.51 10.22
N GLY A 64 -17.44 13.35 10.41
CA GLY A 64 -16.72 12.99 11.63
C GLY A 64 -17.60 12.45 12.76
N ALA A 65 -18.91 12.33 12.57
CA ALA A 65 -19.78 11.79 13.61
C ALA A 65 -19.54 10.29 13.78
N PHE A 66 -19.37 9.85 15.02
CA PHE A 66 -19.25 8.45 15.39
C PHE A 66 -20.47 7.64 14.95
N LEU A 67 -20.22 6.48 14.34
CA LEU A 67 -21.27 5.52 13.96
C LEU A 67 -21.21 4.28 14.84
N TRP A 68 -20.05 3.63 14.91
CA TRP A 68 -19.83 2.44 15.72
C TRP A 68 -18.33 2.15 15.90
N ASP A 69 -18.02 1.28 16.86
CA ASP A 69 -16.75 0.60 17.00
C ASP A 69 -16.95 -0.93 17.07
N ALA A 70 -15.92 -1.67 16.70
CA ALA A 70 -15.89 -3.12 16.71
C ALA A 70 -14.48 -3.61 17.07
N SER A 71 -14.40 -4.71 17.81
CA SER A 71 -13.15 -5.41 18.11
C SER A 71 -13.37 -6.92 18.08
N PHE A 72 -12.28 -7.68 18.10
CA PHE A 72 -12.31 -9.10 18.42
C PHE A 72 -11.58 -9.27 19.74
N ASP A 73 -12.29 -9.74 20.76
CA ASP A 73 -11.76 -9.99 22.10
C ASP A 73 -10.82 -11.19 22.09
N GLN A 74 -9.51 -10.90 22.04
CA GLN A 74 -8.48 -11.91 22.18
C GLN A 74 -8.16 -12.08 23.66
N THR A 75 -8.69 -13.13 24.28
CA THR A 75 -8.56 -13.37 25.73
C THR A 75 -7.19 -13.89 26.17
N SER A 76 -6.13 -13.68 25.37
CA SER A 76 -4.81 -14.23 25.65
C SER A 76 -4.14 -13.47 26.79
N THR A 77 -3.70 -14.18 27.82
CA THR A 77 -2.89 -13.59 28.90
C THR A 77 -1.43 -13.41 28.52
N THR A 78 -1.05 -13.74 27.29
CA THR A 78 0.36 -13.84 26.86
C THR A 78 0.66 -13.12 25.55
N MET A 79 -0.37 -12.59 24.89
CA MET A 79 -0.28 -11.98 23.57
C MET A 79 -1.20 -10.77 23.49
N PHE A 80 -1.05 -9.96 22.44
CA PHE A 80 -1.95 -8.86 22.10
C PHE A 80 -2.02 -8.69 20.57
N ASP A 81 -3.13 -8.19 20.06
CA ASP A 81 -3.32 -7.96 18.62
C ASP A 81 -2.89 -6.54 18.28
N LYS A 82 -1.79 -6.39 17.54
CA LYS A 82 -1.28 -5.08 17.09
C LYS A 82 -1.83 -4.72 15.72
N ALA A 83 -2.62 -3.65 15.62
CA ALA A 83 -3.12 -3.14 14.36
C ALA A 83 -1.99 -2.68 13.42
N THR A 84 -2.14 -2.90 12.11
CA THR A 84 -1.19 -2.43 11.10
C THR A 84 -1.86 -1.65 9.98
N TRP A 85 -3.06 -2.04 9.56
CA TRP A 85 -3.74 -1.38 8.44
C TRP A 85 -5.26 -1.63 8.44
N VAL A 86 -5.99 -0.74 7.78
CA VAL A 86 -7.40 -0.93 7.42
C VAL A 86 -7.62 -0.57 5.95
N ALA A 87 -8.44 -1.34 5.25
CA ALA A 87 -8.93 -1.07 3.91
C ALA A 87 -10.43 -1.39 3.83
N THR A 88 -11.12 -0.88 2.81
CA THR A 88 -12.51 -1.21 2.53
C THR A 88 -12.61 -1.96 1.21
N ASP A 89 -13.58 -2.87 1.12
CA ASP A 89 -13.95 -3.49 -0.15
C ASP A 89 -15.12 -2.73 -0.82
N PRO A 90 -15.45 -3.02 -2.10
CA PRO A 90 -16.53 -2.35 -2.81
C PRO A 90 -17.92 -2.49 -2.16
N GLN A 91 -18.12 -3.47 -1.27
CA GLN A 91 -19.36 -3.69 -0.53
C GLN A 91 -19.38 -2.90 0.79
N GLY A 92 -18.33 -2.14 1.10
CA GLY A 92 -18.21 -1.37 2.34
C GLY A 92 -17.78 -2.20 3.55
N ASN A 93 -17.34 -3.45 3.35
CA ASN A 93 -16.76 -4.25 4.42
C ASN A 93 -15.38 -3.68 4.78
N ALA A 94 -15.04 -3.68 6.06
CA ALA A 94 -13.71 -3.31 6.53
C ALA A 94 -12.80 -4.53 6.60
N ILE A 95 -11.60 -4.41 6.06
CA ILE A 95 -10.53 -5.41 6.12
C ILE A 95 -9.46 -4.82 7.03
N VAL A 96 -9.24 -5.48 8.17
CA VAL A 96 -8.27 -5.06 9.17
C VAL A 96 -7.11 -6.05 9.17
N THR A 97 -5.88 -5.56 9.10
CA THR A 97 -4.70 -6.38 9.30
C THR A 97 -3.97 -6.01 10.58
N GLY A 98 -3.28 -6.99 11.14
CA GLY A 98 -2.48 -6.82 12.32
C GLY A 98 -1.41 -7.88 12.45
N THR A 99 -0.72 -7.83 13.58
CA THR A 99 0.24 -8.85 14.00
C THR A 99 -0.12 -9.25 15.42
N VAL A 100 -0.30 -10.54 15.68
CA VAL A 100 -0.47 -11.08 17.03
C VAL A 100 0.92 -11.12 17.66
N MET A 101 1.15 -10.29 18.67
CA MET A 101 2.44 -10.08 19.32
C MET A 101 2.50 -10.86 20.63
N SER A 102 3.64 -11.51 20.92
CA SER A 102 3.92 -12.08 22.24
C SER A 102 4.30 -11.00 23.26
N GLY A 103 3.87 -11.21 24.50
CA GLY A 103 4.20 -10.37 25.66
C GLY A 103 5.53 -10.67 26.34
N PHE A 104 6.18 -11.80 26.02
CA PHE A 104 7.21 -12.36 26.91
C PHE A 104 8.66 -12.25 26.44
N THR A 105 8.99 -12.03 25.17
CA THR A 105 10.39 -12.03 24.71
C THR A 105 10.65 -11.32 23.37
N SER A 106 11.92 -10.96 23.15
CA SER A 106 12.54 -10.63 21.86
C SER A 106 13.38 -11.82 21.36
N PRO A 107 13.31 -12.22 20.07
CA PRO A 107 12.43 -11.67 19.05
C PRO A 107 10.96 -11.97 19.40
N VAL A 108 10.12 -10.98 19.13
CA VAL A 108 8.70 -11.02 19.49
C VAL A 108 8.01 -12.04 18.60
N ASN A 109 7.41 -13.07 19.19
CA ASN A 109 6.58 -14.00 18.43
C ASN A 109 5.49 -13.19 17.75
N ALA A 110 5.42 -13.31 16.43
CA ALA A 110 4.60 -12.46 15.60
C ALA A 110 3.87 -13.36 14.60
N ASN A 111 2.54 -13.47 14.73
CA ASN A 111 1.70 -14.12 13.74
C ASN A 111 0.98 -13.04 12.93
N SER A 112 0.82 -13.27 11.64
CA SER A 112 0.05 -12.33 10.83
C SER A 112 -1.45 -12.51 11.07
N LEU A 113 -2.18 -11.40 11.11
CA LEU A 113 -3.62 -11.36 11.35
C LEU A 113 -4.31 -10.61 10.22
N VAL A 114 -5.42 -11.16 9.74
CA VAL A 114 -6.39 -10.47 8.90
C VAL A 114 -7.80 -10.77 9.38
N MET A 115 -8.63 -9.74 9.45
CA MET A 115 -10.03 -9.80 9.86
C MET A 115 -10.88 -9.07 8.83
N LYS A 116 -12.13 -9.50 8.69
CA LYS A 116 -13.12 -8.81 7.87
C LYS A 116 -14.38 -8.56 8.68
N PHE A 117 -14.86 -7.32 8.63
CA PHE A 117 -16.08 -6.87 9.27
C PHE A 117 -17.07 -6.40 8.22
N ASP A 118 -18.35 -6.65 8.42
CA ASP A 118 -19.41 -6.11 7.57
C ASP A 118 -19.58 -4.59 7.77
N PRO A 119 -20.38 -3.89 6.95
CA PRO A 119 -20.55 -2.44 7.06
C PRO A 119 -21.19 -1.97 8.38
N ALA A 120 -21.84 -2.89 9.11
CA ALA A 120 -22.46 -2.65 10.41
C ALA A 120 -21.51 -2.96 11.60
N GLY A 121 -20.30 -3.43 11.33
CA GLY A 121 -19.29 -3.71 12.35
C GLY A 121 -19.30 -5.16 12.86
N ASN A 122 -20.08 -6.06 12.27
CA ASN A 122 -20.05 -7.47 12.67
C ASN A 122 -18.83 -8.17 12.06
N LEU A 123 -18.10 -8.94 12.88
CA LEU A 123 -17.00 -9.77 12.39
C LEU A 123 -17.53 -10.89 11.49
N LEU A 124 -17.14 -10.88 10.22
CA LEU A 124 -17.46 -11.93 9.25
C LEU A 124 -16.51 -13.11 9.38
N TRP A 125 -15.20 -12.84 9.51
CA TRP A 125 -14.19 -13.86 9.74
C TRP A 125 -12.88 -13.25 10.28
N ARG A 126 -12.09 -14.11 10.93
CA ARG A 126 -10.73 -13.84 11.43
C ARG A 126 -9.79 -14.95 10.97
N GLN A 127 -8.62 -14.57 10.48
CA GLN A 127 -7.55 -15.48 10.07
C GLN A 127 -6.26 -15.05 10.74
N VAL A 128 -5.77 -15.88 11.67
CA VAL A 128 -4.39 -15.83 12.14
C VAL A 128 -3.61 -16.83 11.32
N TYR A 129 -2.51 -16.39 10.73
CA TYR A 129 -1.76 -17.20 9.80
C TYR A 129 -0.26 -17.03 9.99
N GLU A 130 0.46 -18.00 9.44
CA GLU A 130 1.86 -18.32 9.75
C GLU A 130 2.05 -18.97 11.12
N SER A 131 3.17 -19.68 11.26
CA SER A 131 3.51 -20.41 12.46
C SER A 131 4.14 -19.49 13.50
N PHE A 132 3.90 -19.84 14.76
CA PHE A 132 4.59 -19.26 15.89
C PHE A 132 6.13 -19.36 15.68
N PHE A 133 6.86 -18.29 16.04
CA PHE A 133 8.33 -18.14 15.91
C PHE A 133 8.93 -17.85 14.53
N ASP A 134 8.15 -17.67 13.47
CA ASP A 134 8.74 -17.38 12.15
C ASP A 134 9.07 -15.88 11.94
N GLY A 135 8.69 -15.02 12.90
CA GLY A 135 8.91 -13.57 12.87
C GLY A 135 8.11 -12.84 11.78
N SER A 136 7.02 -13.44 11.30
CA SER A 136 6.12 -12.83 10.32
C SER A 136 5.37 -11.63 10.89
N SER A 137 5.15 -10.61 10.08
CA SER A 137 4.35 -9.45 10.47
C SER A 137 3.65 -8.84 9.27
N THR A 138 2.50 -8.22 9.49
CA THR A 138 1.80 -7.49 8.43
C THR A 138 2.23 -6.02 8.41
N ARG A 139 2.09 -5.38 7.25
CA ARG A 139 2.38 -3.95 7.06
C ARG A 139 1.20 -3.19 6.49
N LYS A 140 0.57 -3.75 5.46
CA LYS A 140 -0.52 -3.12 4.72
C LYS A 140 -1.35 -4.18 4.00
N CYS A 141 -2.61 -3.86 3.70
CA CYS A 141 -3.38 -4.60 2.72
C CYS A 141 -3.95 -3.70 1.62
N VAL A 142 -4.26 -4.30 0.48
CA VAL A 142 -5.06 -3.70 -0.59
C VAL A 142 -6.14 -4.70 -1.02
N VAL A 143 -7.28 -4.18 -1.47
CA VAL A 143 -8.45 -4.99 -1.85
C VAL A 143 -8.82 -4.72 -3.29
N ASP A 144 -9.04 -5.77 -4.08
CA ASP A 144 -9.46 -5.61 -5.47
C ASP A 144 -10.99 -5.48 -5.63
N LYS A 145 -11.43 -5.17 -6.86
CA LYS A 145 -12.86 -5.01 -7.19
C LYS A 145 -13.70 -6.27 -6.98
N ALA A 146 -13.08 -7.44 -6.90
CA ALA A 146 -13.74 -8.71 -6.59
C ALA A 146 -13.62 -9.06 -5.10
N SER A 147 -13.20 -8.09 -4.27
CA SER A 147 -13.01 -8.21 -2.82
C SER A 147 -11.94 -9.21 -2.40
N ASN A 148 -11.02 -9.56 -3.29
CA ASN A 148 -9.82 -10.31 -2.90
C ASN A 148 -8.85 -9.39 -2.17
N ILE A 149 -8.21 -9.94 -1.15
CA ILE A 149 -7.40 -9.18 -0.21
C ILE A 149 -5.95 -9.58 -0.40
N TYR A 150 -5.06 -8.61 -0.54
CA TYR A 150 -3.63 -8.82 -0.70
C TYR A 150 -2.95 -8.17 0.49
N VAL A 151 -2.42 -9.00 1.40
CA VAL A 151 -1.72 -8.53 2.60
C VAL A 151 -0.22 -8.59 2.36
N VAL A 152 0.47 -7.47 2.50
CA VAL A 152 1.93 -7.40 2.42
C VAL A 152 2.54 -7.29 3.81
N GLY A 153 3.68 -7.94 3.99
CA GLY A 153 4.37 -8.02 5.27
C GLY A 153 5.74 -8.69 5.15
N ILE A 154 6.34 -8.99 6.30
CA ILE A 154 7.48 -9.91 6.38
C ILE A 154 6.93 -11.31 6.61
N GLY A 155 7.54 -12.31 5.98
CA GLY A 155 7.37 -13.69 6.38
C GLY A 155 8.55 -14.57 6.01
N THR A 156 8.56 -15.78 6.56
CA THR A 156 9.63 -16.76 6.31
C THR A 156 9.37 -17.50 5.01
N GLY A 157 10.27 -17.33 4.04
CA GLY A 157 10.29 -18.02 2.75
C GLY A 157 11.61 -18.75 2.52
N PRO A 158 11.84 -19.27 1.30
CA PRO A 158 13.06 -20.01 0.96
C PRO A 158 14.37 -19.22 1.17
N ASN A 159 14.30 -17.90 1.10
CA ASN A 159 15.43 -16.99 1.29
C ASN A 159 15.52 -16.42 2.72
N GLY A 160 14.85 -17.06 3.68
CA GLY A 160 14.70 -16.55 5.05
C GLY A 160 13.57 -15.53 5.18
N GLN A 161 13.74 -14.56 6.08
CA GLN A 161 12.75 -13.50 6.26
C GLN A 161 12.81 -12.49 5.12
N VAL A 162 11.70 -12.43 4.37
CA VAL A 162 11.59 -11.65 3.14
C VAL A 162 10.25 -10.96 3.06
N THR A 163 10.11 -10.02 2.12
CA THR A 163 8.79 -9.49 1.80
C THR A 163 7.89 -10.62 1.31
N LYS A 164 6.70 -10.71 1.91
CA LYS A 164 5.64 -11.65 1.57
C LYS A 164 4.39 -10.90 1.16
N VAL A 165 3.72 -11.39 0.12
CA VAL A 165 2.32 -11.05 -0.17
C VAL A 165 1.47 -12.30 -0.02
N LYS A 166 0.42 -12.23 0.80
CA LYS A 166 -0.56 -13.30 0.92
C LYS A 166 -1.91 -12.84 0.38
N LYS A 167 -2.48 -13.62 -0.54
CA LYS A 167 -3.79 -13.33 -1.11
C LYS A 167 -4.87 -14.18 -0.44
N PHE A 168 -6.00 -13.55 -0.13
CA PHE A 168 -7.21 -14.19 0.38
C PHE A 168 -8.40 -13.90 -0.55
N ALA A 169 -9.28 -14.89 -0.68
CA ALA A 169 -10.61 -14.72 -1.26
C ALA A 169 -11.53 -13.92 -0.30
N PRO A 170 -12.66 -13.37 -0.78
CA PRO A 170 -13.56 -12.54 0.03
C PRO A 170 -14.11 -13.21 1.29
N ASN A 171 -14.20 -14.55 1.26
CA ASN A 171 -14.66 -15.41 2.35
C ASN A 171 -13.55 -15.79 3.35
N GLY A 172 -12.33 -15.26 3.19
CA GLY A 172 -11.20 -15.56 4.07
C GLY A 172 -10.37 -16.80 3.67
N THR A 173 -10.72 -17.51 2.59
CA THR A 173 -9.89 -18.62 2.09
C THR A 173 -8.55 -18.10 1.55
N ALA A 174 -7.44 -18.61 2.05
CA ALA A 174 -6.11 -18.28 1.53
C ALA A 174 -5.93 -18.87 0.11
N LEU A 175 -5.48 -18.04 -0.83
CA LEU A 175 -5.32 -18.43 -2.24
C LEU A 175 -3.87 -18.71 -2.61
N TRP A 176 -2.95 -17.80 -2.30
CA TRP A 176 -1.53 -17.98 -2.57
C TRP A 176 -0.65 -17.11 -1.67
N SER A 177 0.62 -17.47 -1.60
CA SER A 177 1.69 -16.65 -1.01
C SER A 177 2.79 -16.41 -2.04
N TRP A 178 3.26 -15.17 -2.13
CA TRP A 178 4.41 -14.76 -2.92
C TRP A 178 5.51 -14.25 -1.98
N PHE A 179 6.77 -14.49 -2.33
CA PHE A 179 7.94 -14.06 -1.57
C PHE A 179 8.93 -13.35 -2.50
N ASP A 180 9.57 -12.30 -2.01
CA ASP A 180 10.64 -11.63 -2.76
C ASP A 180 11.95 -12.45 -2.76
N VAL A 181 12.94 -11.93 -3.51
CA VAL A 181 14.26 -12.56 -3.66
C VAL A 181 15.27 -12.12 -2.59
N GLY A 182 14.82 -11.62 -1.44
CA GLY A 182 15.67 -11.06 -0.40
C GLY A 182 15.99 -9.58 -0.60
N ILE A 183 15.05 -8.78 -1.10
CA ILE A 183 15.29 -7.35 -1.37
C ILE A 183 15.24 -6.54 -0.06
N GLY A 184 14.34 -6.90 0.84
CA GLY A 184 14.21 -6.27 2.14
C GLY A 184 12.79 -6.28 2.66
N ALA A 185 12.48 -5.35 3.56
CA ALA A 185 11.16 -5.18 4.15
C ALA A 185 10.22 -4.37 3.26
N PRO A 186 8.92 -4.70 3.21
CA PRO A 186 7.98 -3.95 2.40
C PRO A 186 7.69 -2.59 3.04
N VAL A 187 7.72 -1.57 2.20
CA VAL A 187 7.32 -0.21 2.56
C VAL A 187 5.86 0.00 2.19
N ASN A 188 5.48 -0.37 0.97
CA ASN A 188 4.16 -0.09 0.43
C ASN A 188 3.78 -1.11 -0.65
N ILE A 189 2.48 -1.32 -0.83
CA ILE A 189 1.88 -2.07 -1.93
C ILE A 189 0.71 -1.27 -2.51
N LYS A 190 0.58 -1.29 -3.84
CA LYS A 190 -0.50 -0.60 -4.57
C LYS A 190 -0.91 -1.39 -5.79
N PHE A 191 -2.18 -1.24 -6.19
CA PHE A 191 -2.60 -1.60 -7.53
C PHE A 191 -2.07 -0.58 -8.54
N THR A 192 -1.61 -1.07 -9.68
CA THR A 192 -1.40 -0.25 -10.87
C THR A 192 -2.71 -0.21 -11.69
N PRO A 193 -2.94 0.83 -12.53
CA PRO A 193 -4.18 0.96 -13.30
C PRO A 193 -4.45 -0.21 -14.27
N ASP A 194 -3.42 -0.90 -14.75
CA ASP A 194 -3.52 -2.15 -15.51
C ASP A 194 -3.77 -3.39 -14.62
N SER A 195 -4.20 -3.19 -13.38
CA SER A 195 -4.62 -4.21 -12.42
C SER A 195 -3.54 -5.12 -11.82
N ASN A 196 -2.26 -4.85 -12.08
CA ASN A 196 -1.14 -5.52 -11.39
C ASN A 196 -0.86 -4.89 -10.01
N LEU A 197 0.08 -5.48 -9.27
CA LEU A 197 0.55 -4.97 -7.99
C LEU A 197 1.98 -4.47 -8.12
N VAL A 198 2.27 -3.33 -7.51
CA VAL A 198 3.63 -2.82 -7.33
C VAL A 198 3.94 -2.69 -5.85
N ILE A 199 5.15 -3.07 -5.48
CA ILE A 199 5.64 -3.13 -4.11
C ILE A 199 6.95 -2.34 -4.05
N ALA A 200 7.05 -1.44 -3.08
CA ALA A 200 8.30 -0.77 -2.72
C ALA A 200 8.87 -1.44 -1.46
N HIS A 201 10.19 -1.60 -1.42
CA HIS A 201 10.94 -2.33 -0.40
C HIS A 201 12.09 -1.45 0.11
N ARG A 202 12.49 -1.70 1.35
CA ARG A 202 13.67 -1.09 1.98
C ARG A 202 14.56 -2.20 2.53
N GLY A 203 15.84 -2.17 2.18
CA GLY A 203 16.84 -3.06 2.77
C GLY A 203 16.86 -2.92 4.29
N ILE A 204 16.99 -4.04 5.00
CA ILE A 204 17.08 -4.07 6.47
C ILE A 204 18.38 -3.40 6.93
N VAL A 205 19.45 -3.58 6.15
CA VAL A 205 20.77 -2.98 6.40
C VAL A 205 21.14 -2.10 5.22
N GLY A 206 21.76 -0.97 5.53
CA GLY A 206 22.22 -0.01 4.53
C GLY A 206 21.10 0.86 3.96
N SER A 207 21.50 1.71 3.02
CA SER A 207 20.61 2.68 2.39
C SER A 207 20.24 2.25 0.98
N VAL A 208 19.45 1.18 0.91
CA VAL A 208 19.09 0.48 -0.33
C VAL A 208 17.58 0.30 -0.42
N ASN A 209 17.01 0.67 -1.56
CA ASN A 209 15.62 0.39 -1.92
C ASN A 209 15.55 -0.78 -2.90
N GLY A 210 14.35 -1.32 -3.03
CA GLY A 210 14.01 -2.12 -4.18
C GLY A 210 12.53 -2.10 -4.48
N TYR A 211 12.19 -2.58 -5.67
CA TYR A 211 10.86 -2.47 -6.23
C TYR A 211 10.54 -3.78 -6.93
N THR A 212 9.31 -4.24 -6.78
CA THR A 212 8.84 -5.46 -7.43
C THR A 212 7.45 -5.23 -7.95
N ARG A 213 7.19 -5.83 -9.10
CA ARG A 213 5.86 -5.89 -9.68
C ARG A 213 5.44 -7.34 -9.84
N ILE A 214 4.23 -7.65 -9.36
CA ILE A 214 3.62 -8.97 -9.46
C ILE A 214 2.23 -8.87 -10.10
N ASP A 215 1.79 -9.93 -10.75
CA ASP A 215 0.41 -10.05 -11.21
C ASP A 215 -0.53 -10.51 -10.07
N ARG A 216 -1.83 -10.60 -10.36
CA ARG A 216 -2.85 -11.04 -9.37
C ARG A 216 -2.84 -12.54 -9.06
N ASN A 217 -2.07 -13.32 -9.81
CA ASN A 217 -1.87 -14.75 -9.63
C ASN A 217 -0.60 -15.06 -8.83
N GLY A 218 0.15 -14.04 -8.43
CA GLY A 218 1.38 -14.19 -7.66
C GLY A 218 2.61 -14.45 -8.53
N ASN A 219 2.55 -14.18 -9.84
CA ASN A 219 3.74 -14.27 -10.69
C ASN A 219 4.51 -12.96 -10.66
N THR A 220 5.83 -13.04 -10.48
CA THR A 220 6.72 -11.88 -10.61
C THR A 220 6.79 -11.45 -12.07
N ILE A 221 6.39 -10.20 -12.35
CA ILE A 221 6.56 -9.56 -13.67
C ILE A 221 8.00 -9.04 -13.80
N TRP A 222 8.47 -8.33 -12.77
CA TRP A 222 9.87 -7.91 -12.65
C TRP A 222 10.21 -7.55 -11.21
N SER A 223 11.50 -7.62 -10.87
CA SER A 223 12.05 -7.17 -9.59
C SER A 223 13.33 -6.39 -9.83
N LEU A 224 13.53 -5.35 -9.03
CA LEU A 224 14.68 -4.45 -9.04
C LEU A 224 15.13 -4.23 -7.60
N GLY A 225 16.18 -4.92 -7.17
CA GLY A 225 16.85 -4.68 -5.88
C GLY A 225 18.10 -3.82 -6.03
N GLY A 226 18.72 -3.45 -4.90
CA GLY A 226 20.05 -2.82 -4.92
C GLY A 226 20.07 -1.34 -5.29
N VAL A 227 18.93 -0.63 -5.20
CA VAL A 227 18.85 0.79 -5.54
C VAL A 227 19.34 1.65 -4.38
N ASN A 228 20.59 2.10 -4.42
CA ASN A 228 21.15 2.97 -3.39
C ASN A 228 20.35 4.28 -3.27
N SER A 229 19.87 4.60 -2.07
CA SER A 229 19.11 5.80 -1.76
C SER A 229 19.08 6.05 -0.25
N LEU A 230 19.33 7.28 0.17
CA LEU A 230 19.22 7.68 1.57
C LEU A 230 17.75 7.76 2.03
N THR A 231 16.81 7.93 1.11
CA THR A 231 15.38 8.00 1.42
C THR A 231 14.65 6.73 1.00
N VAL A 232 13.51 6.51 1.65
CA VAL A 232 12.55 5.48 1.26
C VAL A 232 11.91 5.87 -0.08
N GLY A 233 11.82 4.90 -0.98
CA GLY A 233 11.23 5.09 -2.29
C GLY A 233 9.74 4.76 -2.37
N ASP A 234 9.11 5.16 -3.47
CA ASP A 234 7.74 4.79 -3.80
C ASP A 234 7.63 4.40 -5.28
N ALA A 235 6.53 3.74 -5.65
CA ALA A 235 6.26 3.35 -7.01
C ALA A 235 4.77 3.49 -7.37
N ALA A 236 4.53 3.74 -8.66
CA ALA A 236 3.20 3.80 -9.26
C ALA A 236 3.25 3.30 -10.71
N GLY A 237 2.15 2.80 -11.24
CA GLY A 237 2.06 2.37 -12.63
C GLY A 237 1.02 3.15 -13.43
N ASP A 238 0.95 2.88 -14.73
CA ASP A 238 -0.11 3.38 -15.60
C ASP A 238 -0.91 2.25 -16.26
N ALA A 239 -1.94 2.63 -17.03
CA ALA A 239 -2.83 1.69 -17.71
C ALA A 239 -2.15 0.95 -18.88
N PHE A 240 -0.99 1.43 -19.33
CA PHE A 240 -0.20 0.80 -20.40
C PHE A 240 0.83 -0.19 -19.85
N GLY A 241 0.83 -0.38 -18.53
CA GLY A 241 1.73 -1.29 -17.85
C GLY A 241 3.12 -0.72 -17.60
N ASN A 242 3.34 0.59 -17.72
CA ASN A 242 4.60 1.17 -17.27
C ASN A 242 4.62 1.27 -15.74
N THR A 243 5.81 1.28 -15.14
CA THR A 243 5.98 1.58 -13.71
C THR A 243 6.99 2.69 -13.54
N TYR A 244 6.64 3.67 -12.72
CA TYR A 244 7.45 4.80 -12.33
C TYR A 244 7.86 4.61 -10.87
N VAL A 245 9.16 4.65 -10.61
CA VAL A 245 9.73 4.57 -9.27
C VAL A 245 10.38 5.90 -8.92
N VAL A 246 10.28 6.29 -7.65
CA VAL A 246 10.89 7.51 -7.12
C VAL A 246 11.69 7.20 -5.85
N HIS A 247 12.84 7.84 -5.71
CA HIS A 247 13.68 7.81 -4.50
C HIS A 247 14.66 8.99 -4.51
N GLY A 248 15.33 9.24 -3.38
CA GLY A 248 16.39 10.25 -3.28
C GLY A 248 17.70 9.78 -3.92
N ASP A 249 18.53 10.74 -4.32
CA ASP A 249 19.92 10.48 -4.70
C ASP A 249 20.72 9.98 -3.48
N TYR A 250 21.72 9.14 -3.71
CA TYR A 250 22.53 8.55 -2.65
C TYR A 250 23.68 9.48 -2.22
N LEU A 251 24.13 10.37 -3.11
CA LEU A 251 25.31 11.22 -2.89
C LEU A 251 25.03 12.68 -3.31
N GLY A 252 24.70 13.52 -2.32
CA GLY A 252 25.00 14.96 -2.29
C GLY A 252 24.26 15.92 -3.24
N GLY A 253 23.51 15.42 -4.23
CA GLY A 253 22.58 16.24 -5.01
C GLY A 253 21.17 16.03 -4.50
N ALA A 254 20.57 17.00 -3.82
CA ALA A 254 19.26 16.92 -3.14
C ALA A 254 18.06 16.81 -4.11
N GLY A 255 18.13 15.94 -5.11
CA GLY A 255 17.09 15.72 -6.11
C GLY A 255 16.39 14.38 -5.93
N SER A 256 15.14 14.32 -6.39
CA SER A 256 14.42 13.05 -6.57
C SER A 256 14.84 12.41 -7.89
N VAL A 257 15.13 11.11 -7.86
CA VAL A 257 15.35 10.27 -9.04
C VAL A 257 14.02 9.65 -9.43
N ILE A 258 13.56 9.90 -10.65
CA ILE A 258 12.42 9.20 -11.25
C ILE A 258 12.93 8.28 -12.35
N ALA A 259 12.56 7.00 -12.29
CA ALA A 259 12.84 6.02 -13.33
C ALA A 259 11.57 5.32 -13.79
N SER A 260 11.46 5.06 -15.09
CA SER A 260 10.34 4.32 -15.68
C SER A 260 10.79 2.97 -16.23
N SER A 261 10.02 1.91 -15.99
CA SER A 261 10.18 0.61 -16.64
C SER A 261 8.98 0.30 -17.54
N ARG A 262 9.23 -0.42 -18.65
CA ARG A 262 8.20 -0.92 -19.57
C ARG A 262 8.34 -2.44 -19.73
N PRO A 263 7.25 -3.22 -19.76
CA PRO A 263 7.30 -4.62 -20.17
C PRO A 263 7.76 -4.69 -21.63
N ARG A 264 8.79 -5.47 -21.93
CA ARG A 264 9.22 -5.71 -23.32
C ARG A 264 8.22 -6.68 -23.96
N ALA A 265 7.63 -6.32 -25.11
CA ALA A 265 6.94 -7.31 -25.95
C ALA A 265 7.96 -8.36 -26.43
N ARG A 266 7.64 -9.65 -26.31
CA ARG A 266 8.38 -10.71 -27.02
C ARG A 266 8.20 -10.47 -28.51
N SER A 267 9.26 -10.04 -29.20
CA SER A 267 9.28 -10.03 -30.66
C SER A 267 9.27 -11.48 -31.16
N SER A 268 8.20 -11.88 -31.84
CA SER A 268 8.14 -13.13 -32.60
C SER A 268 9.01 -13.01 -33.86
N GLY A 269 10.10 -13.79 -33.94
CA GLY A 269 10.88 -13.98 -35.17
C GLY A 269 12.35 -14.38 -34.94
N ARG A 270 12.69 -15.64 -35.27
CA ARG A 270 14.01 -16.35 -35.30
C ARG A 270 15.19 -15.47 -35.80
N THR A 271 16.47 -15.60 -35.40
CA THR A 271 17.36 -16.77 -35.19
C THR A 271 18.59 -16.46 -34.28
N SER A 272 18.99 -17.44 -33.42
CA SER A 272 20.32 -17.84 -32.86
C SER A 272 21.38 -16.76 -32.51
N ILE A 273 21.94 -16.64 -31.29
CA ILE A 273 22.93 -17.48 -30.54
C ILE A 273 23.02 -16.96 -29.06
N PRO A 274 23.38 -17.76 -28.03
CA PRO A 274 23.17 -17.43 -26.61
C PRO A 274 24.38 -16.83 -25.87
N SER A 275 24.15 -15.89 -24.94
CA SER A 275 25.01 -15.44 -23.81
C SER A 275 24.26 -14.39 -22.93
N PRO A 276 24.61 -14.22 -21.62
CA PRO A 276 23.68 -13.84 -20.54
C PRO A 276 23.27 -12.35 -20.48
N PRO A 277 22.18 -11.99 -19.77
CA PRO A 277 21.46 -10.74 -19.96
C PRO A 277 22.16 -9.56 -19.28
N THR A 278 22.95 -8.82 -20.05
CA THR A 278 23.42 -7.47 -19.68
C THR A 278 23.12 -6.51 -20.81
N ALA A 279 22.00 -5.78 -20.71
CA ALA A 279 21.82 -4.47 -21.32
C ALA A 279 20.44 -3.91 -20.97
N TRP A 280 20.35 -3.33 -19.77
CA TRP A 280 19.38 -2.28 -19.47
C TRP A 280 19.63 -1.11 -20.44
N ARG A 281 18.60 -0.58 -21.09
CA ARG A 281 18.72 0.69 -21.82
C ARG A 281 17.80 1.73 -21.19
N TRP A 282 18.45 2.54 -20.35
CA TRP A 282 18.15 3.86 -19.82
C TRP A 282 16.73 4.16 -19.34
N ALA A 283 16.62 4.31 -18.02
CA ALA A 283 15.76 5.32 -17.42
C ALA A 283 16.12 6.69 -18.02
N ARG A 284 15.14 7.46 -18.51
CA ARG A 284 15.33 8.91 -18.57
C ARG A 284 15.28 9.39 -17.13
N THR A 285 16.44 9.45 -16.48
CA THR A 285 16.57 10.10 -15.17
C THR A 285 16.32 11.58 -15.38
N MET A 286 15.12 12.04 -15.02
CA MET A 286 14.83 13.47 -14.96
C MET A 286 15.23 13.93 -13.56
N ARG A 287 16.29 14.74 -13.46
CA ARG A 287 16.62 15.47 -12.23
C ARG A 287 15.71 16.69 -12.18
N LEU A 288 14.80 16.71 -11.21
CA LEU A 288 14.11 17.94 -10.81
C LEU A 288 15.01 18.63 -9.78
N TRP A 289 15.45 19.84 -10.08
CA TRP A 289 16.21 20.73 -9.19
C TRP A 289 15.27 21.67 -8.47
#